data_AF-A0A0N0XQM7-F1
#
_entry.id   AF-A0A0N0XQM7-F1
#
_cell.length_a   1.000
_cell.length_b   1.000
_cell.length_c   1.000
_cell.angle_alpha   90.00
_cell.angle_beta   90.00
_cell.angle_gamma   90.00
#
_symmetry.space_group_name_H-M   'P 1'
#
loop_
_entity.id
_entity.type
_entity.pdbx_description
1 polymer ?
#
loop_
_entity_poly.entity_id
_entity_poly.type
_entity_poly.pdbx_seq_one_letter_code
_entity_poly.pdbx_strand_id
1 'polypeptide(L)'
;MRLRLRLRPLPSRTTALLTGLAALAAALAVPSALGTPAAHAAPGGRTAPASGDCAAGQLCIWPQADFGGERRTYELSDTDIESCVPLPEGSSAAALANRTGRPVTTYQSVECAETAEFDTYPGGGSWVPRSPYQVRAFKVWER
;
A
#
# COMPACT_ATOMS: atom_id res chain seq x y z
N MET A 1 -46.49 -15.59 -39.85
CA MET A 1 -45.30 -15.44 -40.72
C MET A 1 -44.06 -15.55 -39.84
N ARG A 2 -43.33 -16.67 -39.87
CA ARG A 2 -42.18 -16.95 -38.99
C ARG A 2 -40.88 -16.57 -39.73
N LEU A 3 -40.14 -15.57 -39.26
CA LEU A 3 -38.84 -15.21 -39.82
C LEU A 3 -37.72 -15.85 -38.98
N ARG A 4 -36.93 -16.70 -39.63
CA ARG A 4 -35.84 -17.49 -39.02
C ARG A 4 -34.59 -16.64 -38.79
N LEU A 5 -34.02 -16.75 -37.60
CA LEU A 5 -32.69 -16.30 -37.21
C LEU A 5 -31.60 -16.90 -38.13
N ARG A 6 -30.56 -16.13 -38.47
CA ARG A 6 -29.26 -16.68 -38.89
C ARG A 6 -28.14 -16.03 -38.07
N LEU A 7 -27.62 -16.78 -37.10
CA LEU A 7 -26.33 -16.49 -36.47
C LEU A 7 -25.22 -16.70 -37.51
N ARG A 8 -24.24 -15.80 -37.53
CA ARG A 8 -22.97 -15.98 -38.25
C ARG A 8 -21.89 -16.41 -37.25
N PRO A 9 -21.26 -17.58 -37.41
CA PRO A 9 -20.04 -17.94 -36.68
C PRO A 9 -18.81 -17.41 -37.41
N LEU A 10 -17.78 -16.98 -36.68
CA LEU A 10 -16.45 -16.69 -37.21
C LEU A 10 -15.37 -17.36 -36.32
N PRO A 11 -14.22 -17.72 -36.91
CA PRO A 11 -13.56 -19.00 -36.68
C PRO A 11 -12.49 -19.02 -35.60
N SER A 12 -12.35 -20.20 -34.98
CA SER A 12 -11.21 -20.63 -34.17
C SER A 12 -9.95 -20.74 -35.03
N ARG A 13 -8.82 -20.18 -34.56
CA ARG A 13 -7.49 -20.47 -35.10
C ARG A 13 -6.68 -21.26 -34.08
N THR A 14 -6.38 -22.49 -34.47
CA THR A 14 -5.70 -23.54 -33.70
C THR A 14 -4.18 -23.43 -33.87
N THR A 15 -3.46 -23.67 -32.75
CA THR A 15 -2.14 -24.31 -32.59
C THR A 15 -0.91 -23.86 -33.38
N ALA A 16 0.19 -23.62 -32.64
CA ALA A 16 1.46 -24.32 -32.88
C ALA A 16 2.27 -24.43 -31.57
N LEU A 17 2.52 -25.68 -31.12
CA LEU A 17 3.57 -26.01 -30.16
C LEU A 17 4.93 -25.97 -30.87
N LEU A 18 5.96 -25.42 -30.22
CA LEU A 18 7.34 -25.69 -30.57
C LEU A 18 8.15 -25.98 -29.30
N THR A 19 8.46 -27.27 -29.14
CA THR A 19 9.45 -27.82 -28.22
C THR A 19 10.85 -27.51 -28.70
N GLY A 20 11.72 -27.01 -27.81
CA GLY A 20 13.14 -26.83 -28.07
C GLY A 20 13.97 -27.25 -26.86
N LEU A 21 14.39 -28.51 -26.84
CA LEU A 21 15.51 -28.99 -26.01
C LEU A 21 16.79 -28.91 -26.85
N ALA A 22 17.81 -28.20 -26.34
CA ALA A 22 19.18 -28.36 -26.78
C ALA A 22 20.10 -28.23 -25.56
N ALA A 23 20.94 -29.23 -25.36
CA ALA A 23 21.87 -29.37 -24.24
C ALA A 23 23.33 -29.29 -24.74
N LEU A 24 24.23 -28.97 -23.79
CA LEU A 24 25.70 -29.19 -23.78
C LEU A 24 26.54 -28.23 -24.64
N ALA A 25 27.72 -27.70 -24.26
CA ALA A 25 28.57 -27.77 -23.06
C ALA A 25 29.76 -26.77 -23.21
N ALA A 26 30.57 -26.65 -22.14
CA ALA A 26 32.01 -26.33 -22.08
C ALA A 26 32.48 -24.86 -21.86
N ALA A 27 32.76 -24.60 -20.58
CA ALA A 27 33.92 -23.96 -19.93
C ALA A 27 34.90 -23.05 -20.72
N LEU A 28 35.13 -21.85 -20.16
CA LEU A 28 36.41 -21.12 -20.14
C LEU A 28 36.50 -20.32 -18.82
N ALA A 29 37.62 -20.46 -18.11
CA ALA A 29 37.93 -19.81 -16.84
C ALA A 29 39.06 -18.79 -17.03
N VAL A 30 38.88 -17.51 -16.66
CA VAL A 30 39.97 -16.53 -16.37
C VAL A 30 39.39 -15.26 -15.68
N PRO A 31 40.21 -14.36 -15.07
CA PRO A 31 40.53 -14.24 -13.65
C PRO A 31 39.81 -13.11 -12.88
N SER A 32 39.91 -13.17 -11.55
CA SER A 32 39.38 -12.19 -10.58
C SER A 32 40.08 -10.83 -10.66
N ALA A 33 39.40 -9.80 -11.18
CA ALA A 33 39.78 -8.41 -10.97
C ALA A 33 38.92 -7.84 -9.83
N LEU A 34 39.52 -7.64 -8.67
CA LEU A 34 38.92 -6.95 -7.52
C LEU A 34 38.80 -5.46 -7.85
N GLY A 35 37.70 -5.08 -8.52
CA GLY A 35 37.22 -3.71 -8.55
C GLY A 35 36.10 -3.58 -7.52
N THR A 36 36.34 -2.87 -6.43
CA THR A 36 35.30 -2.49 -5.46
C THR A 36 34.29 -1.56 -6.14
N PRO A 37 33.02 -1.95 -6.34
CA PRO A 37 31.99 -0.96 -6.57
C PRO A 37 31.68 -0.31 -5.22
N ALA A 38 31.86 1.00 -5.14
CA ALA A 38 31.22 1.79 -4.10
C ALA A 38 29.71 1.58 -4.26
N ALA A 39 29.14 0.74 -3.38
CA ALA A 39 27.72 0.51 -3.28
C ALA A 39 27.06 1.82 -2.85
N HIS A 40 26.73 2.64 -3.85
CA HIS A 40 25.66 3.61 -3.69
C HIS A 40 24.41 2.77 -3.51
N ALA A 41 23.93 2.69 -2.27
CA ALA A 41 22.63 2.14 -1.94
C ALA A 41 21.58 2.92 -2.73
N ALA A 42 21.23 2.41 -3.91
CA ALA A 42 20.00 2.78 -4.58
C ALA A 42 18.86 2.35 -3.64
N PRO A 43 17.84 3.19 -3.38
CA PRO A 43 16.67 2.76 -2.63
C PRO A 43 16.01 1.64 -3.46
N GLY A 44 16.15 0.41 -2.95
CA GLY A 44 15.63 -0.81 -3.55
C GLY A 44 14.12 -0.74 -3.75
N GLY A 45 13.66 -1.44 -4.78
CA GLY A 45 12.29 -1.43 -5.27
C GLY A 45 11.23 -1.60 -4.20
N ARG A 46 10.09 -0.95 -4.44
CA ARG A 46 8.89 -0.95 -3.59
C ARG A 46 8.35 -2.38 -3.47
N THR A 47 8.79 -3.12 -2.47
CA THR A 47 7.97 -4.19 -1.89
C THR A 47 6.77 -3.49 -1.25
N ALA A 48 5.56 -3.83 -1.67
CA ALA A 48 4.36 -3.41 -0.94
C ALA A 48 4.57 -3.80 0.52
N PRO A 49 4.40 -2.88 1.49
CA PRO A 49 4.74 -3.18 2.87
C PRO A 49 3.99 -4.43 3.29
N ALA A 50 4.76 -5.40 3.77
CA ALA A 50 4.17 -6.61 4.30
C ALA A 50 3.32 -6.20 5.51
N SER A 51 2.30 -6.99 5.83
CA SER A 51 1.39 -6.82 6.96
C SER A 51 2.06 -6.73 8.37
N GLY A 52 3.38 -6.57 8.44
CA GLY A 52 4.19 -6.29 9.63
C GLY A 52 4.71 -4.86 9.75
N ASP A 53 4.47 -3.96 8.79
CA ASP A 53 4.99 -2.58 8.82
C ASP A 53 4.19 -1.62 9.73
N CYS A 54 3.37 -2.13 10.65
CA CYS A 54 2.75 -1.33 11.70
C CYS A 54 2.59 -2.19 12.96
N ALA A 55 3.25 -1.81 14.05
CA ALA A 55 3.28 -2.59 15.28
C ALA A 55 2.00 -2.38 16.12
N ALA A 56 1.74 -3.30 17.05
CA ALA A 56 0.68 -3.11 18.03
C ALA A 56 0.94 -1.84 18.87
N GLY A 57 -0.10 -1.07 19.14
CA GLY A 57 -0.01 0.24 19.80
C GLY A 57 0.15 1.43 18.85
N GLN A 58 0.33 1.19 17.55
CA GLN A 58 0.60 2.25 16.58
C GLN A 58 -0.61 2.60 15.71
N LEU A 59 -0.69 3.87 15.33
CA LEU A 59 -1.34 4.31 14.10
C LEU A 59 -0.25 4.56 13.06
N CYS A 60 -0.30 3.88 11.92
CA CYS A 60 0.62 4.12 10.82
C CYS A 60 -0.12 4.72 9.64
N ILE A 61 0.51 5.68 8.97
CA ILE A 61 -0.05 6.37 7.81
C ILE A 61 0.97 6.46 6.69
N TRP A 62 0.48 6.43 5.46
CA TRP A 62 1.29 6.50 4.25
C TRP A 62 0.76 7.58 3.33
N PRO A 63 1.64 8.38 2.69
CA PRO A 63 1.24 9.45 1.79
C PRO A 63 0.58 8.94 0.50
N GLN A 64 0.85 7.69 0.10
CA GLN A 64 0.31 7.09 -1.11
C GLN A 64 -0.59 5.90 -0.79
N ALA A 65 -1.49 5.61 -1.73
CA ALA A 65 -2.30 4.40 -1.71
C ALA A 65 -1.44 3.13 -1.69
N ASP A 66 -2.07 2.02 -1.35
CA ASP A 66 -1.46 0.69 -1.22
C ASP A 66 -0.22 0.73 -0.31
N PHE A 67 -0.28 1.61 0.71
CA PHE A 67 0.76 1.83 1.71
C PHE A 67 2.11 2.27 1.11
N GLY A 68 2.08 3.09 0.06
CA GLY A 68 3.28 3.60 -0.61
C GLY A 68 3.89 4.85 0.04
N GLY A 69 5.19 5.03 -0.16
CA GLY A 69 5.95 6.19 0.33
C GLY A 69 6.49 6.01 1.75
N GLU A 70 7.07 7.07 2.29
CA GLU A 70 7.62 7.07 3.65
C GLU A 70 6.49 7.02 4.69
N ARG A 71 6.49 5.96 5.50
CA ARG A 71 5.53 5.75 6.58
C ARG A 71 5.77 6.76 7.70
N ARG A 72 4.69 7.32 8.23
CA ARG A 72 4.68 8.00 9.53
C ARG A 72 3.96 7.14 10.57
N THR A 73 4.47 7.15 11.79
CA THR A 73 3.98 6.35 12.92
C THR A 73 3.63 7.28 14.08
N TYR A 74 2.47 7.02 14.69
CA TYR A 74 2.00 7.66 15.90
C TYR A 74 1.80 6.59 16.96
N GLU A 75 2.54 6.69 18.06
CA GLU A 75 2.42 5.76 19.18
C GLU A 75 1.28 6.17 20.09
N LEU A 76 0.48 5.21 20.55
CA LEU A 76 -0.61 5.48 21.49
C LEU A 76 -0.12 6.10 22.80
N SER A 77 1.10 5.77 23.26
CA SER A 77 1.65 6.34 24.49
C SER A 77 1.88 7.85 24.41
N ASP A 78 2.09 8.36 23.20
CA ASP A 78 2.54 9.73 22.96
C ASP A 78 1.47 10.55 22.22
N THR A 79 0.30 9.94 21.99
CA THR A 79 -0.82 10.54 21.26
C THR A 79 -1.97 10.79 22.24
N ASP A 80 -2.38 12.04 22.37
CA ASP A 80 -3.52 12.41 23.19
C ASP A 80 -4.82 11.76 22.69
N ILE A 81 -5.54 11.14 23.62
CA ILE A 81 -6.87 10.55 23.38
C ILE A 81 -7.91 11.68 23.40
N GLU A 82 -8.98 11.55 22.60
CA GLU A 82 -10.05 12.54 22.40
C GLU A 82 -9.60 13.92 21.86
N SER A 83 -8.32 14.08 21.50
CA SER A 83 -7.76 15.32 20.95
C SER A 83 -7.56 15.24 19.43
N CYS A 84 -7.72 16.38 18.74
CA CYS A 84 -7.42 16.46 17.30
C CYS A 84 -5.92 16.54 17.08
N VAL A 85 -5.38 15.57 16.34
CA VAL A 85 -3.97 15.52 15.97
C VAL A 85 -3.83 15.82 14.48
N PRO A 86 -3.40 17.03 14.10
CA PRO A 86 -3.13 17.35 12.70
C PRO A 86 -1.88 16.62 12.23
N LEU A 87 -1.88 16.23 10.96
CA LEU A 87 -0.65 15.84 10.28
C LEU A 87 0.23 17.08 10.05
N PRO A 88 1.56 16.91 9.91
CA PRO A 88 2.44 18.02 9.55
C PRO A 88 1.93 18.81 8.36
N GLU A 89 2.12 20.13 8.40
CA GLU A 89 1.66 21.02 7.33
C GLU A 89 2.17 20.58 5.95
N GLY A 90 1.31 20.72 4.94
CA GLY A 90 1.61 20.27 3.58
C GLY A 90 1.62 18.75 3.38
N SER A 91 1.47 17.96 4.45
CA SER A 91 1.38 16.51 4.37
C SER A 91 -0.06 16.01 4.36
N SER A 92 -0.27 14.81 3.81
CA SER A 92 -1.51 14.07 3.92
C SER A 92 -1.23 12.57 3.87
N ALA A 93 -2.24 11.75 4.14
CA ALA A 93 -2.16 10.30 3.97
C ALA A 93 -3.29 9.78 3.08
N ALA A 94 -2.97 8.78 2.26
CA ALA A 94 -3.90 8.10 1.36
C ALA A 94 -4.11 6.63 1.75
N ALA A 95 -3.35 6.12 2.72
CA ALA A 95 -3.51 4.80 3.31
C ALA A 95 -3.14 4.84 4.80
N LEU A 96 -3.74 3.95 5.59
CA LEU A 96 -3.46 3.85 7.03
C LEU A 96 -3.61 2.43 7.57
N ALA A 97 -3.02 2.19 8.74
CA ALA A 97 -3.24 1.01 9.55
C ALA A 97 -3.50 1.42 11.00
N ASN A 98 -4.67 1.08 11.53
CA ASN A 98 -5.00 1.28 12.94
C ASN A 98 -4.66 0.01 13.72
N ARG A 99 -3.51 0.03 14.40
CA ARG A 99 -3.03 -1.03 15.30
C ARG A 99 -3.00 -0.57 16.76
N THR A 100 -3.63 0.57 17.08
CA THR A 100 -3.62 1.19 18.42
C THR A 100 -4.37 0.37 19.48
N GLY A 101 -5.27 -0.54 19.07
CA GLY A 101 -6.19 -1.20 20.00
C GLY A 101 -7.36 -0.31 20.45
N ARG A 102 -7.58 0.83 19.77
CA ARG A 102 -8.65 1.82 20.02
C ARG A 102 -9.27 2.27 18.69
N PRO A 103 -10.54 2.72 18.66
CA PRO A 103 -11.09 3.37 17.49
C PRO A 103 -10.27 4.61 17.12
N VAL A 104 -10.08 4.84 15.82
CA VAL A 104 -9.43 6.04 15.29
C VAL A 104 -10.32 6.65 14.23
N THR A 105 -10.63 7.94 14.36
CA THR A 105 -11.29 8.70 13.28
C THR A 105 -10.25 9.46 12.50
N THR A 106 -10.31 9.38 11.17
CA THR A 106 -9.52 10.22 10.28
C THR A 106 -10.38 11.30 9.66
N TYR A 107 -9.79 12.44 9.33
CA TYR A 107 -10.50 13.60 8.83
C TYR A 107 -9.82 14.15 7.57
N GLN A 108 -10.63 14.64 6.62
CA GLN A 108 -10.17 15.47 5.51
C GLN A 108 -9.81 16.90 5.97
N SER A 109 -10.38 17.36 7.08
CA SER A 109 -10.02 18.64 7.71
C SER A 109 -8.75 18.50 8.56
N VAL A 110 -7.93 19.57 8.60
CA VAL A 110 -6.79 19.68 9.52
C VAL A 110 -7.22 19.97 10.97
N GLU A 111 -8.46 20.44 11.16
CA GLU A 111 -9.04 20.81 12.46
C GLU A 111 -10.00 19.75 13.01
N CYS A 112 -10.03 18.55 12.39
CA CYS A 112 -11.01 17.51 12.70
C CYS A 112 -12.47 17.97 12.60
N ALA A 113 -12.76 18.90 11.67
CA ALA A 113 -14.11 19.40 11.43
C ALA A 113 -15.01 18.33 10.78
N GLU A 114 -16.17 18.09 11.38
CA GLU A 114 -17.18 17.12 10.92
C GLU A 114 -18.02 17.63 9.73
N THR A 115 -17.83 18.87 9.31
CA THR A 115 -18.41 19.42 8.08
C THR A 115 -17.65 18.99 6.82
N ALA A 116 -16.45 18.43 6.98
CA ALA A 116 -15.70 17.75 5.93
C ALA A 116 -15.77 16.22 6.11
N GLU A 117 -15.27 15.46 5.15
CA GLU A 117 -15.35 14.00 5.20
C GLU A 117 -14.52 13.41 6.36
N PHE A 118 -15.06 12.40 7.04
CA PHE A 118 -14.40 11.66 8.11
C PHE A 118 -14.92 10.22 8.20
N ASP A 119 -14.07 9.31 8.69
CA ASP A 119 -14.38 7.89 8.88
C ASP A 119 -13.75 7.39 10.18
N THR A 120 -14.45 6.50 10.89
CA THR A 120 -13.94 5.86 12.10
C THR A 120 -13.59 4.39 11.84
N TYR A 121 -12.34 4.02 12.12
CA TYR A 121 -11.81 2.67 11.95
C TYR A 121 -11.65 1.96 13.29
N PRO A 122 -12.11 0.70 13.43
CA PRO A 122 -12.04 -0.03 14.69
C PRO A 122 -10.59 -0.35 15.08
N GLY A 123 -10.35 -0.43 16.40
CA GLY A 123 -9.03 -0.69 17.00
C GLY A 123 -8.53 -2.13 16.92
N GLY A 124 -9.36 -3.08 16.47
CA GLY A 124 -9.03 -4.51 16.38
C GLY A 124 -8.00 -4.86 15.30
N GLY A 125 -7.41 -3.88 14.61
CA GLY A 125 -6.45 -4.08 13.53
C GLY A 125 -7.07 -3.80 12.17
N SER A 126 -7.25 -2.52 11.84
CA SER A 126 -7.76 -2.09 10.53
C SER A 126 -6.60 -1.79 9.58
N TRP A 127 -6.67 -2.26 8.33
CA TRP A 127 -5.72 -1.95 7.26
C TRP A 127 -6.47 -1.36 6.08
N VAL A 128 -6.18 -0.11 5.76
CA VAL A 128 -6.90 0.68 4.76
C VAL A 128 -5.92 1.07 3.65
N PRO A 129 -5.83 0.29 2.56
CA PRO A 129 -4.88 0.55 1.48
C PRO A 129 -5.27 1.80 0.65
N ARG A 130 -6.55 2.21 0.69
CA ARG A 130 -7.05 3.40 0.03
C ARG A 130 -8.07 4.09 0.91
N SER A 131 -7.71 5.24 1.46
CA SER A 131 -8.64 6.15 2.11
C SER A 131 -9.55 6.80 1.07
N PRO A 132 -10.84 7.04 1.36
CA PRO A 132 -11.75 7.71 0.43
C PRO A 132 -11.41 9.20 0.22
N TYR A 133 -10.59 9.78 1.09
CA TYR A 133 -10.07 11.15 1.02
C TYR A 133 -8.62 11.23 1.51
N GLN A 134 -7.96 12.35 1.24
CA GLN A 134 -6.65 12.65 1.82
C GLN A 134 -6.81 12.97 3.31
N VAL A 135 -6.34 12.08 4.17
CA VAL A 135 -6.33 12.26 5.62
C VAL A 135 -5.38 13.40 5.97
N ARG A 136 -5.85 14.33 6.79
CA ARG A 136 -5.15 15.54 7.21
C ARG A 136 -5.06 15.70 8.74
N ALA A 137 -5.96 15.05 9.46
CA ALA A 137 -5.90 14.93 10.91
C ALA A 137 -6.54 13.60 11.36
N PHE A 138 -6.33 13.24 12.62
CA PHE A 138 -6.99 12.09 13.23
C PHE A 138 -7.31 12.35 14.71
N LYS A 139 -8.21 11.53 15.26
CA LYS A 139 -8.51 11.45 16.70
C LYS A 139 -8.46 9.99 17.13
N VAL A 140 -7.81 9.71 18.26
CA VAL A 140 -7.87 8.40 18.93
C VAL A 140 -8.95 8.45 20.00
N TRP A 141 -9.81 7.44 20.06
CA TRP A 141 -10.92 7.41 21.01
C TRP A 141 -10.66 6.46 22.18
N GLU A 142 -11.49 6.59 23.21
CA GLU A 142 -11.62 5.54 24.22
C GLU A 142 -12.08 4.20 23.63
N ARG A 143 -11.93 3.10 24.39
CA ARG A 143 -12.31 1.76 23.92
C ARG A 143 -13.80 1.51 24.06
#